data_AF-L8FTE4-F1
#
_entry.id   AF-L8FTE4-F1
#
_cell.length_a   1.000
_cell.length_b   1.000
_cell.length_c   1.000
_cell.angle_alpha   90.00
_cell.angle_beta   90.00
_cell.angle_gamma   90.00
#
_symmetry.space_group_name_H-M   'P 1'
#
loop_
_entity.id
_entity.type
_entity.pdbx_description
1 polymer ?
#
loop_
_entity_poly.entity_id
_entity_poly.type
_entity_poly.pdbx_seq_one_letter_code
_entity_poly.pdbx_strand_id
1 'polypeptide(L)'
;MTSSPDTPLLLKVLAGEVTDRPPVWFMRQAGRYLPEYRALRATTPDFIAFCLDPDKAAEATLQPMRRFGFDAAIVFADILLIPRALGQEVWFEAGEGPRLGALPPIAAMRDLTEGAGEALKQ
;
A
#
# COMPACT_ATOMS: atom_id res chain seq x y z
N MET A 1 -15.55 -15.56 21.25
CA MET A 1 -16.00 -16.08 19.94
C MET A 1 -14.87 -16.93 19.41
N THR A 2 -15.12 -18.18 19.02
CA THR A 2 -14.08 -19.07 18.46
C THR A 2 -13.99 -18.84 16.96
N SER A 3 -12.80 -18.50 16.44
CA SER A 3 -12.58 -18.34 15.00
C SER A 3 -12.93 -19.58 14.18
N SER A 4 -13.36 -19.38 12.93
CA SER A 4 -13.54 -20.46 11.95
C SER A 4 -12.21 -21.17 11.66
N PRO A 5 -12.19 -22.48 11.36
CA PRO A 5 -10.96 -23.18 10.96
C PRO A 5 -10.21 -22.46 9.83
N ASP A 6 -10.92 -21.83 8.89
CA ASP A 6 -10.34 -21.13 7.74
C ASP A 6 -9.84 -19.71 8.06
N THR A 7 -9.97 -19.25 9.30
CA THR A 7 -9.52 -17.90 9.69
C THR A 7 -8.00 -17.81 9.59
N PRO A 8 -7.43 -16.84 8.85
CA PRO A 8 -5.99 -16.64 8.76
C PRO A 8 -5.32 -16.47 10.14
N LEU A 9 -4.10 -16.99 10.27
CA LEU A 9 -3.36 -17.00 11.54
C LEU A 9 -3.21 -15.59 12.15
N LEU A 10 -2.91 -14.59 11.32
CA LEU A 10 -2.81 -13.19 11.75
C LEU A 10 -4.11 -12.71 12.42
N LEU A 11 -5.27 -13.02 11.84
CA LEU A 11 -6.55 -12.56 12.36
C LEU A 11 -6.92 -13.25 13.69
N LYS A 12 -6.56 -14.52 13.86
CA LYS A 12 -6.73 -15.24 15.14
C LYS A 12 -5.94 -14.56 16.27
N VAL A 13 -4.67 -14.25 16.02
CA VAL A 13 -3.82 -13.59 17.02
C VAL A 13 -4.27 -12.16 17.30
N LEU A 14 -4.69 -11.40 16.28
CA LEU A 14 -5.24 -10.06 16.48
C LEU A 14 -6.58 -10.08 17.25
N ALA A 15 -7.31 -11.20 17.21
CA ALA A 15 -8.50 -11.42 18.03
C ALA A 15 -8.19 -11.90 19.47
N GLY A 16 -6.91 -12.04 19.82
CA GLY A 16 -6.45 -12.46 21.15
C GLY A 16 -6.42 -13.98 21.37
N GLU A 17 -6.54 -14.78 20.30
CA GLU A 17 -6.44 -16.24 20.40
C GLU A 17 -4.97 -16.67 20.56
N VAL A 18 -4.74 -17.68 21.41
CA VAL A 18 -3.43 -18.33 21.54
C VAL A 18 -3.27 -19.35 20.41
N THR A 19 -2.15 -19.28 19.70
CA THR A 19 -1.83 -20.14 18.56
C THR A 19 -0.48 -20.84 18.77
N ASP A 20 -0.27 -21.97 18.09
CA ASP A 20 0.95 -22.80 18.25
C ASP A 20 2.24 -22.05 17.89
N ARG A 21 2.15 -21.06 17.00
CA ARG A 21 3.23 -20.14 16.65
C ARG A 21 2.71 -18.73 16.41
N PRO A 22 3.53 -17.68 16.57
CA PRO A 22 3.17 -16.33 16.16
C PRO A 22 3.11 -16.19 14.62
N PRO A 23 2.20 -15.37 14.09
CA PRO A 23 2.19 -14.99 12.68
C PRO A 23 3.33 -14.00 12.37
N VAL A 24 3.88 -14.06 11.16
CA VAL A 24 4.97 -13.19 10.71
C VAL A 24 4.62 -12.53 9.38
N TRP A 25 4.86 -11.22 9.31
CA TRP A 25 4.90 -10.41 8.11
C TRP A 25 5.86 -9.24 8.36
N PHE A 26 6.28 -8.53 7.32
CA PHE A 26 7.18 -7.38 7.47
C PHE A 26 6.61 -6.11 6.84
N MET A 27 6.83 -4.98 7.51
CA MET A 27 6.65 -3.68 6.89
C MET A 27 7.58 -3.56 5.67
N ARG A 28 7.04 -3.05 4.56
CA ARG A 28 7.74 -2.97 3.27
C ARG A 28 8.20 -4.33 2.73
N GLN A 29 7.45 -5.40 2.99
CA GLN A 29 7.69 -6.71 2.38
C GLN A 29 7.73 -6.69 0.85
N ALA A 30 6.99 -5.79 0.21
CA ALA A 30 7.11 -5.49 -1.21
C ALA A 30 8.02 -4.27 -1.40
N GLY A 31 9.20 -4.44 -1.99
CA GLY A 31 10.13 -3.34 -2.16
C GLY A 31 11.46 -3.69 -2.82
N ARG A 32 12.33 -2.68 -2.92
CA ARG A 32 13.58 -2.69 -3.71
C ARG A 32 14.61 -3.75 -3.31
N TYR A 33 14.45 -4.42 -2.19
CA TYR A 33 15.30 -5.56 -1.82
C TYR A 33 15.01 -6.81 -2.68
N LEU A 34 13.84 -6.85 -3.33
CA LEU A 34 13.46 -7.89 -4.29
C LEU A 34 13.88 -7.47 -5.71
N PRO A 35 14.66 -8.28 -6.44
CA PRO A 35 15.01 -7.98 -7.83
C PRO A 35 13.78 -7.94 -8.75
N GLU A 36 12.79 -8.81 -8.54
CA GLU A 36 11.53 -8.83 -9.29
C GLU A 36 10.69 -7.55 -9.07
N TYR A 37 10.74 -6.96 -7.88
CA TYR A 37 10.11 -5.67 -7.62
C TYR A 37 10.80 -4.56 -8.42
N ARG A 38 12.14 -4.55 -8.45
CA ARG A 38 12.91 -3.55 -9.21
C ARG A 38 12.61 -3.66 -10.71
N ALA A 39 12.52 -4.88 -11.23
CA ALA A 39 12.16 -5.13 -12.62
C ALA A 39 10.75 -4.63 -12.95
N LEU A 40 9.76 -4.97 -12.11
CA LEU A 40 8.39 -4.51 -12.27
C LEU A 40 8.29 -2.98 -12.16
N ARG A 41 8.93 -2.36 -11.16
CA ARG A 41 8.92 -0.91 -10.96
C ARG A 41 9.54 -0.16 -12.13
N ALA A 42 10.54 -0.73 -12.81
CA ALA A 42 11.18 -0.14 -13.99
C ALA A 42 10.26 -0.07 -15.21
N THR A 43 9.15 -0.82 -15.24
CA THR A 43 8.15 -0.76 -16.32
C THR A 43 7.24 0.46 -16.26
N THR A 44 7.28 1.24 -15.18
CA THR A 44 6.44 2.41 -14.97
C THR A 44 7.32 3.63 -14.68
N PRO A 45 7.09 4.79 -15.28
CA PRO A 45 7.92 5.97 -15.03
C PRO A 45 7.67 6.53 -13.61
N ASP A 46 6.41 6.74 -13.26
CA ASP A 46 6.02 7.42 -12.04
C ASP A 46 5.61 6.46 -10.90
N PHE A 47 5.88 6.85 -9.65
CA PHE A 47 5.58 6.00 -8.49
C PHE A 47 4.10 6.04 -8.13
N ILE A 48 3.43 7.19 -8.28
CA ILE A 48 2.00 7.30 -8.04
C ILE A 48 1.24 6.52 -9.11
N ALA A 49 1.60 6.66 -10.39
CA ALA A 49 1.05 5.85 -11.47
C ALA A 49 1.21 4.34 -11.22
N PHE A 50 2.34 3.93 -10.62
CA PHE A 50 2.55 2.53 -10.23
C PHE A 50 1.58 2.08 -9.13
N CYS A 51 1.34 2.91 -8.11
CA CYS A 51 0.37 2.61 -7.05
C CYS A 51 -1.09 2.60 -7.54
N LEU A 52 -1.40 3.38 -8.59
CA LEU A 52 -2.74 3.50 -9.15
C LEU A 52 -3.07 2.45 -10.21
N ASP A 53 -2.08 1.68 -10.67
CA ASP A 53 -2.26 0.53 -11.55
C ASP A 53 -2.58 -0.72 -10.70
N PRO A 54 -3.83 -1.22 -10.70
CA PRO A 54 -4.23 -2.32 -9.81
C PRO A 54 -3.47 -3.61 -10.09
N ASP A 55 -3.16 -3.90 -11.36
CA ASP A 55 -2.45 -5.12 -11.75
C ASP A 55 -1.00 -5.09 -11.24
N LYS A 56 -0.33 -3.93 -11.38
CA LYS A 56 1.04 -3.74 -10.86
C LYS A 56 1.09 -3.71 -9.34
N ALA A 57 0.13 -3.05 -8.68
CA ALA A 57 0.07 -3.03 -7.22
C ALA A 57 -0.21 -4.43 -6.64
N ALA A 58 -1.11 -5.20 -7.27
CA ALA A 58 -1.37 -6.59 -6.89
C ALA A 58 -0.14 -7.46 -7.09
N GLU A 59 0.51 -7.37 -8.25
CA GLU A 59 1.72 -8.14 -8.54
C GLU A 59 2.86 -7.81 -7.56
N ALA A 60 3.12 -6.53 -7.27
CA ALA A 60 4.09 -6.12 -6.26
C ALA A 60 3.76 -6.68 -4.86
N THR A 61 2.48 -6.68 -4.48
CA THR A 61 1.99 -7.23 -3.20
C THR A 61 2.25 -8.72 -3.07
N LEU A 62 2.09 -9.48 -4.17
CA LEU A 62 2.19 -10.95 -4.19
C LEU A 62 3.62 -11.47 -4.33
N GLN A 63 4.56 -10.69 -4.85
CA GLN A 63 5.98 -11.07 -4.97
C GLN A 63 6.59 -11.65 -3.67
N PRO A 64 6.54 -10.97 -2.51
CA PRO A 64 7.08 -11.52 -1.26
C PRO A 64 6.36 -12.80 -0.81
N MET A 65 5.06 -12.94 -1.08
CA MET A 65 4.28 -14.12 -0.70
C MET A 65 4.72 -15.38 -1.44
N ARG A 66 5.29 -15.24 -2.64
CA ARG A 66 5.86 -16.35 -3.42
C ARG A 66 7.27 -16.73 -2.98
N ARG A 67 7.98 -15.84 -2.27
CA ARG A 67 9.34 -16.09 -1.75
C ARG A 67 9.36 -16.58 -0.32
N PHE A 68 8.42 -16.10 0.49
CA PHE A 68 8.43 -16.27 1.93
C PHE A 68 7.07 -16.77 2.40
N GLY A 69 7.06 -17.66 3.39
CA GLY A 69 5.85 -18.13 4.04
C GLY A 69 5.26 -17.12 5.03
N PHE A 70 5.05 -15.87 4.60
CA PHE A 70 4.41 -14.85 5.44
C PHE A 70 2.93 -15.20 5.68
N ASP A 71 2.43 -14.82 6.85
CA ASP A 71 1.05 -15.07 7.27
C ASP A 71 0.07 -13.99 6.82
N ALA A 72 0.57 -12.91 6.22
CA ALA A 72 -0.23 -11.81 5.70
C ALA A 72 0.44 -11.07 4.55
N ALA A 73 -0.40 -10.54 3.67
CA ALA A 73 0.00 -9.56 2.67
C ALA A 73 -0.47 -8.16 3.09
N ILE A 74 0.37 -7.16 2.85
CA ILE A 74 -0.01 -5.75 2.96
C ILE A 74 -0.09 -5.17 1.55
N VAL A 75 -1.23 -4.54 1.24
CA VAL A 75 -1.47 -3.93 -0.09
C VAL A 75 -0.37 -2.91 -0.39
N PHE A 76 0.21 -3.02 -1.59
CA PHE A 76 1.15 -2.05 -2.09
C PHE A 76 0.40 -0.75 -2.44
N ALA A 77 0.60 0.28 -1.64
CA ALA A 77 0.07 1.62 -1.83
C ALA A 77 1.00 2.65 -1.19
N ASP A 78 0.71 3.94 -1.40
CA ASP A 78 1.39 5.03 -0.71
C ASP A 78 0.40 5.81 0.15
N ILE A 79 0.83 6.23 1.34
CA ILE A 79 0.00 7.00 2.27
C ILE A 79 -0.35 8.40 1.72
N LEU A 80 0.46 8.93 0.81
CA LEU A 80 0.29 10.25 0.21
C LEU A 80 -0.73 10.25 -0.93
N LEU A 81 -1.33 9.10 -1.25
CA LEU A 81 -2.52 9.06 -2.11
C LEU A 81 -3.69 9.85 -1.49
N ILE A 82 -3.80 9.89 -0.16
CA ILE A 82 -4.84 10.67 0.54
C ILE A 82 -4.70 12.18 0.30
N PRO A 83 -3.56 12.83 0.63
CA PRO A 83 -3.40 14.26 0.37
C PRO A 83 -3.53 14.59 -1.13
N ARG A 84 -3.05 13.72 -2.03
CA ARG A 84 -3.28 13.89 -3.47
C ARG A 84 -4.76 13.89 -3.84
N ALA A 85 -5.53 12.93 -3.32
CA ALA A 85 -6.96 12.84 -3.55
C ALA A 85 -7.73 14.05 -2.99
N LEU A 86 -7.20 14.69 -1.94
CA LEU A 86 -7.73 15.89 -1.32
C LEU A 86 -7.19 17.20 -1.93
N GLY A 87 -6.54 17.13 -3.10
CA GLY A 87 -6.13 18.29 -3.87
C GLY A 87 -4.79 18.92 -3.46
N GLN A 88 -4.01 18.26 -2.59
CA GLN A 88 -2.63 18.68 -2.33
C GLN A 88 -1.71 18.16 -3.43
N GLU A 89 -0.79 19.00 -3.92
CA GLU A 89 0.21 18.56 -4.89
C GLU A 89 1.18 17.57 -4.23
N VAL A 90 1.40 16.43 -4.90
CA VAL A 90 2.33 15.37 -4.46
C VAL A 90 3.17 14.93 -5.64
N TRP A 91 4.49 14.99 -5.50
CA TRP A 91 5.44 14.48 -6.49
C TRP A 91 6.61 13.77 -5.82
N PHE A 92 7.35 12.96 -6.59
CA PHE A 92 8.48 12.18 -6.10
C PHE A 92 9.75 12.63 -6.79
N GLU A 93 10.72 13.10 -6.02
CA GLU A 93 12.05 13.46 -6.51
C GLU A 93 13.00 12.26 -6.36
N ALA A 94 13.74 11.97 -7.44
CA ALA A 94 14.65 10.84 -7.47
C ALA A 94 15.75 11.03 -6.41
N GLY A 95 15.76 10.15 -5.41
CA GLY A 95 16.75 10.17 -4.32
C GLY A 95 16.35 11.01 -3.10
N GLU A 96 15.35 11.90 -3.22
CA GLU A 96 14.93 12.78 -2.13
C GLU A 96 13.63 12.33 -1.45
N GLY A 97 12.82 11.52 -2.14
CA GLY A 97 11.55 11.03 -1.62
C GLY A 97 10.36 11.89 -2.05
N PRO A 98 9.20 11.76 -1.40
CA PRO A 98 8.03 12.53 -1.75
C PRO A 98 8.12 13.98 -1.27
N ARG A 99 7.61 14.88 -2.09
CA ARG A 99 7.41 16.29 -1.77
C ARG A 99 5.93 16.61 -1.78
N LEU A 100 5.56 17.57 -0.95
CA LEU A 100 4.21 18.05 -0.78
C LEU A 100 4.16 19.54 -1.08
N GLY A 101 3.19 19.95 -1.90
CA GLY A 101 2.88 21.36 -2.11
C GLY A 101 2.23 22.00 -0.88
N ALA A 102 1.82 23.26 -1.01
CA ALA A 102 1.09 23.96 0.03
C ALA A 102 -0.17 23.17 0.43
N LEU A 103 -0.44 23.10 1.73
CA LEU A 103 -1.65 22.45 2.23
C LEU A 103 -2.87 23.27 1.77
N PRO A 104 -3.83 22.67 1.03
CA PRO A 104 -5.03 23.38 0.63
C PRO A 104 -5.87 23.79 1.86
N PRO A 105 -6.74 24.81 1.74
CA PRO A 105 -7.68 25.13 2.81
C PRO A 105 -8.51 23.91 3.22
N ILE A 106 -8.69 23.68 4.53
CA ILE A 106 -9.43 22.51 5.04
C ILE A 106 -10.84 22.43 4.46
N ALA A 107 -11.50 23.57 4.24
CA ALA A 107 -12.81 23.61 3.60
C ALA A 107 -12.77 23.02 2.17
N ALA A 108 -11.78 23.39 1.37
CA ALA A 108 -11.62 22.86 0.02
C ALA A 108 -11.30 21.35 0.02
N MET A 109 -10.45 20.88 0.94
CA MET A 109 -10.18 19.44 1.09
C MET A 109 -11.45 18.67 1.48
N ARG A 110 -12.28 19.23 2.36
CA ARG A 110 -13.53 18.62 2.80
C ARG A 110 -14.50 18.41 1.64
N ASP A 111 -14.58 19.39 0.74
CA ASP A 111 -15.47 19.34 -0.44
C ASP A 111 -15.06 18.24 -1.44
N LEU A 112 -13.81 17.74 -1.36
CA LEU A 112 -13.30 16.66 -2.21
C LEU A 112 -13.47 15.26 -1.60
N THR A 113 -13.91 15.14 -0.35
CA THR A 113 -13.91 13.84 0.36
C THR A 113 -14.80 12.78 -0.28
N GLU A 114 -15.99 13.14 -0.74
CA GLU A 114 -16.93 12.22 -1.40
C GLU A 114 -16.40 11.69 -2.76
N GLY A 115 -15.60 12.51 -3.46
CA GLY A 115 -15.04 12.19 -4.78
C GLY A 115 -13.58 11.73 -4.77
N ALA A 116 -12.94 11.63 -3.59
CA ALA A 116 -11.50 11.41 -3.45
C ALA A 116 -10.98 10.17 -4.21
N GLY A 117 -11.75 9.08 -4.20
CA GLY A 117 -11.39 7.85 -4.93
C GLY A 117 -11.38 8.01 -6.45
N GLU A 118 -12.24 8.87 -7.00
CA GLU A 118 -12.32 9.13 -8.44
C GLU A 118 -11.31 10.19 -8.89
N ALA A 119 -10.98 11.14 -8.02
CA ALA A 119 -9.93 12.13 -8.26
C ALA A 119 -8.54 11.50 -8.49
N LEU A 120 -8.32 10.29 -7.98
CA LEU A 120 -7.07 9.53 -8.18
C LEU A 120 -7.02 8.76 -9.50
N LYS A 121 -8.14 8.60 -10.23
CA LYS A 121 -8.18 7.86 -11.50
C LYS A 121 -7.89 8.72 -12.73
N GLN A 122 -7.72 10.03 -12.54
CA GLN A 122 -7.41 11.03 -13.57
C GLN A 122 -5.90 11.23 -13.72
#